data_AF-A0A554JMR8-F1
#
_entry.id   AF-A0A554JMR8-F1
#
_cell.length_a   1.000
_cell.length_b   1.000
_cell.length_c   1.000
_cell.angle_alpha   90.00
_cell.angle_beta   90.00
_cell.angle_gamma   90.00
#
_symmetry.space_group_name_H-M   'P 1'
#
loop_
_entity.id
_entity.type
_entity.pdbx_description
1 polymer ?
#
loop_
_entity_poly.entity_id
_entity_poly.type
_entity_poly.pdbx_seq_one_letter_code
_entity_poly.pdbx_strand_id
1 'polypeptide(L)'
;MVPVNYLAVLVSAIVMMGLGFLWYGPLFGKEWMRLSGFTPESMNAKAAGKVYAISAIGALLMAFVMSHSLVFAMTYLGESGIMAGLQTGFWNWLGFVAPVTVGVVLWEGKSWKLWAINSGYYLVALCMIGVILALWK
;
A
#
# COMPACT_ATOMS: atom_id res chain seq x y z
N MET A 1 23.97 9.10 6.47
CA MET A 1 23.15 7.97 5.98
C MET A 1 21.79 8.05 6.66
N VAL A 2 20.71 7.66 5.98
CA VAL A 2 19.36 7.64 6.57
C VAL A 2 19.29 6.47 7.57
N PRO A 3 18.99 6.72 8.86
CA PRO A 3 18.81 5.63 9.82
C PRO A 3 17.53 4.86 9.49
N VAL A 4 17.62 3.53 9.40
CA VAL A 4 16.49 2.66 9.08
C VAL A 4 16.30 1.64 10.19
N ASN A 5 15.11 1.62 10.79
CA ASN A 5 14.68 0.57 11.71
C ASN A 5 14.13 -0.60 10.89
N TYR A 6 14.97 -1.61 10.63
CA TYR A 6 14.59 -2.77 9.82
C TYR A 6 13.45 -3.59 10.43
N LEU A 7 13.29 -3.58 11.75
CA LEU A 7 12.15 -4.24 12.40
C LEU A 7 10.85 -3.50 12.11
N ALA A 8 10.86 -2.16 12.15
CA ALA A 8 9.70 -1.35 11.77
C ALA A 8 9.31 -1.56 10.30
N VAL A 9 10.30 -1.71 9.40
CA VAL A 9 10.08 -2.05 7.98
C VAL A 9 9.41 -3.42 7.83
N LEU A 10 9.91 -4.44 8.55
CA LEU A 10 9.32 -5.79 8.53
C LEU A 10 7.88 -5.79 9.06
N VAL A 11 7.63 -5.13 10.19
CA VAL A 11 6.28 -5.00 10.77
C VAL A 11 5.34 -4.26 9.81
N SER A 12 5.82 -3.18 9.18
CA SER A 12 5.05 -2.44 8.17
C SER A 12 4.64 -3.32 7.00
N ALA A 13 5.53 -4.18 6.50
CA ALA A 13 5.21 -5.12 5.42
C ALA A 13 4.18 -6.16 5.85
N ILE A 14 4.29 -6.72 7.06
CA ILE A 14 3.31 -7.66 7.61
C ILE A 14 1.93 -6.99 7.73
N VAL A 15 1.89 -5.76 8.24
CA VAL A 15 0.65 -4.99 8.37
C VAL A 15 0.02 -4.72 7.01
N MET A 16 0.81 -4.34 6.00
CA MET A 16 0.32 -4.15 4.64
C MET A 16 -0.25 -5.45 4.06
N MET A 17 0.42 -6.59 4.28
CA MET A 17 -0.09 -7.89 3.84
C MET A 17 -1.41 -8.26 4.52
N GLY A 18 -1.52 -8.05 5.83
CA GLY A 18 -2.75 -8.25 6.59
C GLY A 18 -3.88 -7.33 6.11
N LEU A 19 -3.58 -6.05 5.85
CA LEU A 19 -4.52 -5.12 5.25
C LEU A 19 -4.98 -5.62 3.88
N GLY A 20 -4.07 -6.13 3.04
CA GLY A 20 -4.42 -6.68 1.73
C GLY A 20 -5.41 -7.85 1.84
N PHE A 21 -5.17 -8.77 2.78
CA PHE A 21 -6.10 -9.85 3.07
C PHE A 21 -7.48 -9.33 3.51
N LEU A 22 -7.52 -8.36 4.43
CA LEU A 22 -8.78 -7.78 4.92
C LEU A 22 -9.52 -7.00 3.82
N TRP A 23 -8.79 -6.23 3.02
CA TRP A 23 -9.34 -5.36 1.99
C TRP A 23 -9.93 -6.15 0.82
N TYR A 24 -9.14 -7.06 0.24
CA TYR A 24 -9.55 -7.86 -0.92
C TYR A 24 -10.24 -9.18 -0.53
N GLY A 25 -10.39 -9.46 0.76
CA GLY A 25 -11.20 -10.56 1.29
C GLY A 25 -12.54 -10.05 1.83
N PRO A 26 -12.69 -9.92 3.16
CA PRO A 26 -13.98 -9.63 3.79
C PRO A 26 -14.57 -8.25 3.50
N LEU A 27 -13.75 -7.20 3.29
CA LEU A 27 -14.26 -5.83 3.13
C LEU A 27 -14.79 -5.58 1.72
N PHE A 28 -13.94 -5.73 0.70
CA PHE A 28 -14.26 -5.37 -0.69
C PHE A 28 -14.09 -6.54 -1.67
N GLY A 29 -13.71 -7.74 -1.21
CA GLY A 29 -13.34 -8.84 -2.10
C GLY A 29 -14.41 -9.24 -3.11
N LYS A 30 -15.68 -9.31 -2.68
CA LYS A 30 -16.80 -9.65 -3.58
C LYS A 30 -16.97 -8.62 -4.70
N GLU A 31 -16.97 -7.34 -4.36
CA GLU A 31 -17.13 -6.26 -5.33
C GLU A 31 -15.89 -6.11 -6.21
N TRP A 32 -14.69 -6.26 -5.64
CA TRP A 32 -13.44 -6.27 -6.37
C TRP A 32 -13.39 -7.40 -7.40
N MET A 33 -13.76 -8.64 -7.05
CA MET A 33 -13.81 -9.76 -8.00
C MET A 33 -14.79 -9.47 -9.14
N ARG A 34 -16.01 -9.03 -8.80
CA ARG A 34 -17.05 -8.68 -9.77
C ARG A 34 -16.58 -7.60 -10.76
N LEU A 35 -15.96 -6.54 -10.26
CA LEU A 35 -15.48 -5.42 -11.08
C LEU A 35 -14.20 -5.75 -11.85
N SER A 36 -13.36 -6.64 -11.32
CA SER A 36 -12.14 -7.11 -11.99
C SER A 36 -12.44 -8.11 -13.11
N GLY A 37 -13.61 -8.75 -13.08
CA GLY A 37 -14.01 -9.80 -14.01
C GLY A 37 -13.43 -11.18 -13.65
N PHE A 38 -12.95 -11.36 -12.41
CA PHE A 38 -12.48 -12.65 -11.93
C PHE A 38 -13.66 -13.52 -11.54
N THR A 39 -13.65 -14.78 -11.99
CA THR A 39 -14.54 -15.82 -11.48
C THR A 39 -13.80 -16.66 -10.44
N PRO A 40 -14.49 -17.30 -9.48
CA PRO A 40 -13.85 -18.20 -8.52
C PRO A 40 -12.99 -19.28 -9.20
N GLU A 41 -13.42 -19.75 -10.36
CA GLU A 41 -12.73 -20.77 -11.16
C GLU A 41 -11.45 -20.24 -11.84
N SER A 42 -11.40 -18.93 -12.10
CA SER A 42 -10.21 -18.26 -12.67
C SER A 42 -9.07 -18.07 -11.66
N MET A 43 -9.33 -18.30 -10.37
CA MET A 43 -8.33 -18.14 -9.31
C MET A 43 -7.53 -19.43 -9.11
N ASN A 44 -6.27 -19.41 -9.54
CA ASN A 44 -5.38 -20.55 -9.39
C ASN A 44 -4.77 -20.62 -7.98
N ALA A 45 -5.34 -21.48 -7.12
CA ALA A 45 -4.85 -21.72 -5.77
C ALA A 45 -3.38 -22.17 -5.70
N LYS A 46 -2.88 -22.91 -6.71
CA LYS A 46 -1.47 -23.34 -6.76
C LYS A 46 -0.51 -22.18 -7.00
N ALA A 47 -0.96 -21.12 -7.68
CA ALA A 47 -0.15 -19.93 -7.93
C ALA A 47 -0.21 -18.92 -6.77
N ALA A 48 -1.19 -19.04 -5.87
CA ALA A 48 -1.44 -18.07 -4.80
C ALA A 48 -0.20 -17.84 -3.92
N GLY A 49 0.50 -18.91 -3.51
CA GLY A 49 1.71 -18.78 -2.69
C GLY A 49 2.81 -17.94 -3.33
N LYS A 50 3.02 -18.09 -4.65
CA LYS A 50 4.00 -17.28 -5.40
C LYS A 50 3.58 -15.81 -5.46
N VAL A 51 2.30 -15.54 -5.70
CA VAL A 51 1.75 -14.17 -5.74
C VAL A 51 1.94 -13.50 -4.38
N TYR A 52 1.58 -14.16 -3.29
CA TYR A 52 1.76 -13.64 -1.93
C TYR A 52 3.23 -13.37 -1.59
N ALA A 53 4.15 -14.26 -1.98
CA ALA A 53 5.57 -14.06 -1.75
C ALA A 53 6.11 -12.81 -2.48
N ILE A 54 5.72 -12.63 -3.75
CA ILE A 54 6.10 -11.45 -4.53
C ILE A 54 5.49 -10.18 -3.92
N SER A 55 4.23 -10.22 -3.50
CA SER A 55 3.58 -9.10 -2.81
C SER A 55 4.28 -8.74 -1.50
N ALA A 56 4.75 -9.71 -0.73
CA ALA A 56 5.48 -9.47 0.51
C ALA A 56 6.83 -8.76 0.25
N ILE A 57 7.54 -9.14 -0.81
CA ILE A 57 8.76 -8.42 -1.25
C ILE A 57 8.40 -6.98 -1.64
N GLY A 58 7.33 -6.78 -2.41
CA GLY A 58 6.84 -5.45 -2.76
C GLY A 58 6.50 -4.61 -1.53
N ALA A 59 5.85 -5.19 -0.52
CA ALA A 59 5.51 -4.52 0.73
C ALA A 59 6.77 -4.12 1.53
N LEU A 60 7.78 -4.99 1.59
CA LEU A 60 9.07 -4.68 2.21
C LEU A 60 9.78 -3.52 1.50
N LEU A 61 9.80 -3.54 0.17
CA LEU A 61 10.40 -2.46 -0.63
C LEU A 61 9.65 -1.14 -0.42
N MET A 62 8.32 -1.15 -0.45
CA MET A 62 7.51 0.05 -0.17
C MET A 62 7.78 0.59 1.24
N ALA A 63 7.80 -0.27 2.26
CA ALA A 63 8.09 0.14 3.63
C ALA A 63 9.51 0.70 3.79
N PHE A 64 10.50 0.10 3.14
CA PHE A 64 11.88 0.56 3.14
C PHE A 64 12.03 1.96 2.50
N VAL A 65 11.42 2.15 1.33
CA VAL A 65 11.42 3.46 0.65
C VAL A 65 10.66 4.49 1.48
N MET A 66 9.52 4.10 2.08
CA MET A 66 8.77 4.97 2.99
C MET A 66 9.60 5.43 4.19
N SER A 67 10.45 4.58 4.74
CA SER A 67 11.35 4.97 5.83
C SER A 67 12.27 6.13 5.43
N HIS A 68 12.73 6.16 4.18
CA HIS A 68 13.56 7.24 3.65
C HIS A 68 12.73 8.51 3.44
N SER A 69 11.59 8.39 2.74
CA SER A 69 10.68 9.51 2.51
C SER A 69 10.28 10.20 3.82
N LEU A 70 10.02 9.41 4.87
CA LEU A 70 9.67 9.92 6.18
C LEU A 70 10.82 10.67 6.87
N VAL A 71 12.06 10.19 6.75
CA VAL A 71 13.24 10.93 7.27
C VAL A 71 13.40 12.26 6.56
N PHE A 72 13.29 12.29 5.24
CA PHE A 72 13.36 13.55 4.50
C PHE A 72 12.23 14.51 4.89
N ALA A 73 10.99 14.02 4.95
CA ALA A 73 9.84 14.84 5.33
C ALA A 73 9.98 15.44 6.74
N MET A 74 10.32 14.62 7.75
CA MET A 74 10.51 15.09 9.12
C MET A 74 11.67 16.09 9.24
N THR A 75 12.75 15.89 8.48
CA THR A 75 13.92 16.80 8.49
C THR A 75 13.58 18.14 7.85
N TYR A 76 12.87 18.15 6.73
CA TYR A 76 12.54 19.36 5.98
C TYR A 76 11.40 20.16 6.62
N LEU A 77 10.35 19.47 7.08
CA LEU A 77 9.15 20.10 7.65
C LEU A 77 9.29 20.39 9.15
N GLY A 78 10.27 19.78 9.83
CA GLY A 78 10.42 19.89 11.29
C GLY A 78 9.30 19.20 12.07
N GLU A 79 8.46 18.40 11.40
CA GLU A 79 7.36 17.66 12.01
C GLU A 79 7.81 16.26 12.46
N SER A 80 7.13 15.71 13.47
CA SER A 80 7.38 14.34 13.95
C SER A 80 6.09 13.63 14.37
N GLY A 81 6.20 12.33 14.68
CA GLY A 81 5.08 11.52 15.15
C GLY A 81 4.03 11.18 14.07
N ILE A 82 2.81 10.89 14.53
CA ILE A 82 1.73 10.30 13.70
C ILE A 82 1.41 11.18 12.50
N MET A 83 1.33 12.51 12.67
CA MET A 83 0.96 13.43 11.59
C MET A 83 1.99 13.41 10.46
N ALA A 84 3.29 13.40 10.80
CA ALA A 84 4.35 13.28 9.81
C ALA A 84 4.25 11.96 9.02
N GLY A 85 3.92 10.86 9.70
CA GLY A 85 3.67 9.56 9.08
C GLY A 85 2.48 9.58 8.10
N LEU A 86 1.34 10.14 8.53
CA LEU A 86 0.14 10.27 7.71
C LEU A 86 0.37 11.15 6.48
N GLN A 87 0.96 12.33 6.66
CA GLN A 87 1.25 13.24 5.55
C GLN A 87 2.21 12.60 4.55
N THR A 88 3.27 11.94 5.03
CA THR A 88 4.22 11.25 4.16
C THR A 88 3.51 10.19 3.32
N GLY A 89 2.68 9.34 3.96
CA GLY A 89 1.85 8.35 3.29
C GLY A 89 0.93 8.95 2.22
N PHE A 90 0.17 9.98 2.60
CA PHE A 90 -0.77 10.68 1.74
C PHE A 90 -0.10 11.31 0.52
N TRP A 91 0.99 12.05 0.69
CA TRP A 91 1.67 12.74 -0.42
C TRP A 91 2.34 11.77 -1.39
N ASN A 92 2.91 10.67 -0.90
CA ASN A 92 3.46 9.64 -1.78
C ASN A 92 2.35 8.93 -2.56
N TRP A 93 1.21 8.64 -1.91
CA TRP A 93 0.05 8.11 -2.62
C TRP A 93 -0.44 9.08 -3.70
N LEU A 94 -0.65 10.35 -3.35
CA LEU A 94 -1.19 11.36 -4.25
C LEU A 94 -0.24 11.65 -5.42
N GLY A 95 1.06 11.68 -5.18
CA GLY A 95 2.06 11.99 -6.21
C GLY A 95 2.40 10.81 -7.12
N PHE A 96 2.46 9.58 -6.58
CA PHE A 96 3.04 8.44 -7.30
C PHE A 96 2.10 7.26 -7.52
N VAL A 97 1.06 7.10 -6.71
CA VAL A 97 0.17 5.92 -6.81
C VAL A 97 -1.15 6.29 -7.48
N ALA A 98 -1.87 7.28 -6.95
CA ALA A 98 -3.15 7.71 -7.48
C ALA A 98 -3.08 8.06 -8.98
N PRO A 99 -2.20 8.98 -9.44
CA PRO A 99 -2.16 9.38 -10.85
C PRO A 99 -1.73 8.23 -11.77
N VAL A 100 -0.77 7.41 -11.34
CA VAL A 100 -0.30 6.27 -12.14
C VAL A 100 -1.40 5.22 -12.30
N THR A 101 -2.13 4.92 -11.22
CA THR A 101 -3.21 3.92 -11.25
C THR A 101 -4.47 4.40 -11.94
N VAL A 102 -4.69 5.71 -12.11
CA VAL A 102 -5.80 6.26 -12.91
C VAL A 102 -5.72 5.79 -14.37
N GLY A 103 -4.54 5.45 -14.88
CA GLY A 103 -4.36 4.86 -16.21
C GLY A 103 -5.20 3.60 -16.43
N VAL A 104 -5.48 2.83 -15.38
CA VAL A 104 -6.35 1.64 -15.43
C VAL A 104 -7.79 2.01 -15.82
N VAL A 105 -8.25 3.21 -15.48
CA VAL A 105 -9.56 3.71 -15.91
C VAL A 105 -9.48 4.31 -17.29
N LEU A 106 -8.51 5.20 -17.52
CA LEU A 106 -8.42 6.00 -18.74
C LEU A 106 -8.07 5.17 -19.98
N TRP A 107 -7.21 4.15 -19.81
CA TRP A 107 -6.66 3.38 -20.93
C TRP A 107 -7.20 1.96 -20.99
N GLU A 108 -7.40 1.31 -19.84
CA GLU A 108 -7.89 -0.07 -19.79
C GLU A 108 -9.43 -0.17 -19.68
N GLY A 109 -10.13 0.98 -19.60
CA GLY A 109 -11.59 1.04 -19.57
C GLY A 109 -12.22 0.43 -18.32
N LYS A 110 -11.46 0.27 -17.23
CA LYS A 110 -11.99 -0.25 -15.97
C LYS A 110 -12.84 0.80 -15.24
N SER A 111 -13.72 0.35 -14.35
CA SER A 111 -14.61 1.27 -13.62
C SER A 111 -13.86 2.13 -12.60
N TRP A 112 -14.31 3.37 -12.41
CA TRP A 112 -13.85 4.25 -11.32
C TRP A 112 -14.04 3.63 -9.93
N LYS A 113 -15.05 2.76 -9.76
CA LYS A 113 -15.26 2.01 -8.52
C LYS A 113 -14.12 1.02 -8.25
N LEU A 114 -13.66 0.31 -9.28
CA LEU A 114 -12.51 -0.60 -9.15
C LEU A 114 -11.24 0.17 -8.81
N TRP A 115 -11.03 1.31 -9.47
CA TRP A 115 -9.91 2.18 -9.15
C TRP A 115 -9.97 2.69 -7.71
N ALA A 116 -11.14 3.11 -7.23
CA ALA A 116 -11.30 3.57 -5.84
C ALA A 116 -10.98 2.46 -4.82
N ILE A 117 -11.38 1.20 -5.09
CA ILE A 117 -11.04 0.06 -4.24
C ILE A 117 -9.51 -0.17 -4.23
N ASN A 118 -8.88 -0.20 -5.40
CA ASN A 118 -7.46 -0.53 -5.53
C ASN A 118 -6.54 0.61 -5.06
N SER A 119 -6.83 1.84 -5.49
CA SER A 119 -6.08 3.03 -5.11
C SER A 119 -6.31 3.38 -3.64
N GLY A 120 -7.54 3.22 -3.13
CA GLY A 120 -7.88 3.41 -1.74
C GLY A 120 -7.14 2.45 -0.80
N TYR A 121 -6.95 1.20 -1.21
CA TYR A 121 -6.09 0.26 -0.48
C TYR A 121 -4.67 0.82 -0.30
N TYR A 122 -4.04 1.32 -1.36
CA TYR A 122 -2.69 1.87 -1.26
C TYR A 122 -2.62 3.14 -0.43
N LEU A 123 -3.65 4.01 -0.49
CA LEU A 123 -3.72 5.17 0.39
C LEU A 123 -3.69 4.75 1.87
N VAL A 124 -4.58 3.84 2.26
CA VAL A 124 -4.65 3.35 3.64
C VAL A 124 -3.35 2.64 4.04
N ALA A 125 -2.82 1.78 3.16
CA ALA A 125 -1.57 1.06 3.40
C ALA A 125 -0.40 2.02 3.64
N LEU A 126 -0.21 3.02 2.77
CA LEU A 126 0.90 3.96 2.87
C LEU A 126 0.77 4.85 4.12
N CYS A 127 -0.44 5.27 4.49
CA CYS A 127 -0.69 5.97 5.75
C CYS A 127 -0.35 5.09 6.96
N MET A 128 -0.78 3.83 6.99
CA MET A 128 -0.46 2.91 8.08
C MET A 128 1.04 2.66 8.22
N ILE A 129 1.73 2.40 7.11
CA ILE A 129 3.18 2.23 7.06
C ILE A 129 3.87 3.51 7.58
N GLY A 130 3.46 4.68 7.09
CA GLY A 130 4.01 5.97 7.53
C GLY A 130 3.88 6.18 9.03
N VAL A 131 2.72 5.85 9.61
CA VAL A 131 2.48 5.94 11.06
C VAL A 131 3.36 4.96 11.85
N ILE A 132 3.43 3.69 11.43
CA ILE A 132 4.27 2.68 12.11
C ILE A 132 5.73 3.13 12.13
N LEU A 133 6.25 3.55 10.98
CA LEU A 133 7.64 4.03 10.86
C LEU A 133 7.88 5.30 11.68
N ALA A 134 6.90 6.19 11.80
CA ALA A 134 7.01 7.41 12.60
C ALA A 134 7.03 7.14 14.11
N LEU A 135 6.31 6.11 14.57
CA LEU A 135 6.26 5.71 15.99
C LEU A 135 7.49 4.91 16.44
N TRP A 136 8.22 4.30 15.50
CA TRP A 136 9.35 3.40 15.76
C TRP A 136 10.72 4.02 15.45
N LYS A 137 10.74 5.34 15.30
CA LYS A 137 11.90 6.13 14.93
C LYS A 137 12.66 6.64 16.14
#